data_AF-A0A0C2FTK1-F1
#
_entry.id   AF-A0A0C2FTK1-F1
#
_cell.length_a   1.000
_cell.length_b   1.000
_cell.length_c   1.000
_cell.angle_alpha   90.00
_cell.angle_beta   90.00
_cell.angle_gamma   90.00
#
_symmetry.space_group_name_H-M   'P 1'
#
loop_
_entity.id
_entity.type
_entity.pdbx_description
1 polymer ?
#
loop_
_entity_poly.entity_id
_entity_poly.type
_entity_poly.pdbx_seq_one_letter_code
_entity_poly.pdbx_strand_id
1 'polypeptide(L)' 'NFTREFDQTVMQQRDYCIADLKLRALVCDHVKKALVPIYVSLLQRVESCGEQFFSKQLKYTKESLEANIDRLFDASS' A
#
# COMPACT_ATOMS: atom_id res chain seq x y z
N ASN A 1 8.63 -10.80 -2.02
CA ASN A 1 9.00 -10.11 -0.76
C ASN A 1 8.12 -8.90 -0.43
N PHE A 2 7.67 -8.13 -1.44
CA PHE A 2 6.84 -6.92 -1.25
C PHE A 2 5.71 -7.07 -0.22
N THR A 3 4.82 -8.05 -0.40
CA THR A 3 3.64 -8.23 0.47
C THR A 3 4.00 -8.31 1.96
N ARG A 4 5.03 -9.11 2.28
CA ARG A 4 5.49 -9.31 3.66
C ARG A 4 6.06 -8.02 4.26
N GLU A 5 6.89 -7.32 3.49
CA GLU A 5 7.53 -6.07 3.94
C GLU A 5 6.51 -4.94 4.09
N PHE A 6 5.54 -4.87 3.17
CA PHE A 6 4.43 -3.92 3.25
C PHE A 6 3.55 -4.20 4.47
N ASP A 7 3.15 -5.45 4.70
CA ASP A 7 2.38 -5.87 5.88
C ASP A 7 3.09 -5.47 7.18
N GLN A 8 4.38 -5.80 7.28
CA GLN A 8 5.18 -5.47 8.46
C GLN A 8 5.27 -3.95 8.69
N THR A 9 5.46 -3.19 7.61
CA THR A 9 5.52 -1.72 7.69
C THR A 9 4.18 -1.13 8.13
N VAL A 10 3.07 -1.61 7.56
CA VAL A 10 1.71 -1.17 7.95
C VAL A 10 1.45 -1.51 9.41
N MET A 11 1.83 -2.71 9.88
CA MET A 11 1.68 -3.09 11.28
C MET A 11 2.50 -2.19 12.21
N GLN A 12 3.76 -1.91 11.88
CA GLN A 12 4.61 -1.01 12.68
C GLN A 12 4.07 0.42 12.69
N GLN A 13 3.51 0.88 11.57
CA GLN A 13 3.01 2.24 11.44
C GLN A 13 1.65 2.48 12.10
N ARG A 14 0.92 1.42 12.50
CA ARG A 14 -0.35 1.55 13.22
C ARG A 14 -0.22 2.16 14.62
N ASP A 15 0.92 1.97 15.27
CA ASP A 15 1.17 2.53 16.60
C ASP A 15 1.49 4.04 16.54
N TYR A 16 1.76 4.57 15.34
CA TYR A 16 1.97 5.98 15.11
C TYR A 16 0.66 6.67 14.77
N CYS A 17 0.50 7.89 15.28
CA CYS A 17 -0.67 8.72 15.04
C CYS A 17 -0.23 10.11 14.60
N ILE A 18 -0.88 10.63 13.55
CA ILE A 18 -0.73 12.03 13.14
C ILE A 18 -2.05 12.74 13.48
N ALA A 19 -2.04 13.52 14.57
CA ALA A 19 -3.24 14.21 15.07
C ALA A 19 -3.78 15.27 14.10
N ASP A 20 -2.90 15.91 13.32
CA ASP A 20 -3.33 16.83 12.27
C ASP A 20 -3.83 16.05 11.05
N LEU A 21 -5.14 16.10 10.82
CA LEU A 21 -5.81 15.40 9.72
C LEU A 21 -5.33 15.87 8.34
N LYS A 22 -4.95 17.14 8.18
CA LYS A 22 -4.44 17.66 6.91
C LYS A 22 -3.03 17.16 6.66
N LEU A 23 -2.19 17.16 7.70
CA LEU A 23 -0.85 16.60 7.61
C LEU A 23 -0.89 15.09 7.32
N ARG A 24 -1.77 14.35 8.00
CA ARG A 24 -1.99 12.93 7.72
C ARG A 24 -2.37 12.69 6.26
N ALA A 25 -3.36 13.42 5.76
CA ALA A 25 -3.81 13.30 4.38
C ALA A 25 -2.66 13.58 3.39
N LEU A 26 -1.83 14.60 3.64
CA LEU A 26 -0.66 14.93 2.82
C LEU A 26 0.40 13.82 2.86
N VAL A 27 0.69 13.25 4.03
CA VAL A 27 1.64 12.14 4.17
C VAL A 27 1.14 10.91 3.43
N CYS A 28 -0.12 10.50 3.65
CA CYS A 28 -0.71 9.36 2.94
C CYS A 28 -0.73 9.57 1.42
N ASP A 29 -1.03 10.77 0.94
CA ASP A 29 -0.97 11.11 -0.48
C ASP A 29 0.46 11.00 -1.04
N HIS A 30 1.48 11.48 -0.32
CA HIS A 30 2.87 11.33 -0.73
C HIS A 30 3.30 9.86 -0.78
N VAL A 31 2.92 9.06 0.22
CA VAL A 31 3.20 7.62 0.24
C VAL A 31 2.54 6.92 -0.95
N LYS A 32 1.27 7.24 -1.24
CA LYS A 32 0.56 6.70 -2.43
C LYS A 32 1.26 7.08 -3.73
N LYS A 33 1.60 8.36 -3.91
CA LYS A 33 2.28 8.84 -5.12
C LYS A 33 3.63 8.17 -5.34
N ALA A 34 4.36 7.84 -4.26
CA ALA A 34 5.62 7.12 -4.35
C ALA A 34 5.43 5.62 -4.65
N LEU A 35 4.48 4.96 -3.98
CA LEU A 35 4.38 3.50 -3.99
C LEU A 35 3.48 2.94 -5.11
N VAL A 36 2.32 3.56 -5.32
CA VAL A 36 1.28 3.03 -6.22
C VAL A 36 1.75 2.89 -7.66
N PRO A 37 2.43 3.89 -8.28
CA PRO A 37 2.89 3.75 -9.67
C PRO A 37 3.88 2.60 -9.86
N ILE A 38 4.74 2.36 -8.87
CA ILE A 38 5.72 1.27 -8.87
C ILE A 38 5.00 -0.07 -8.78
N TYR A 39 4.02 -0.18 -7.88
CA TYR A 39 3.23 -1.40 -7.71
C TYR A 39 2.39 -1.73 -8.96
N VAL A 40 1.72 -0.73 -9.55
CA VAL A 40 0.94 -0.90 -10.79
C VAL A 40 1.84 -1.35 -11.95
N SER A 41 3.03 -0.76 -12.08
CA SER A 41 4.01 -1.18 -13.09
C SER A 41 4.45 -2.64 -12.89
N LEU A 42 4.59 -3.08 -11.65
CA LEU A 42 4.91 -4.46 -11.31
C LEU A 42 3.74 -5.41 -11.65
N LEU A 43 2.49 -5.03 -11.33
CA LEU A 43 1.30 -5.78 -11.70
C LEU A 43 1.20 -5.98 -13.22
N GLN A 44 1.35 -4.91 -13.99
CA GLN A 44 1.32 -4.97 -15.45
C GLN A 44 2.39 -5.89 -16.04
N ARG A 45 3.62 -5.87 -15.48
CA ARG A 45 4.69 -6.78 -15.89
C ARG A 45 4.35 -8.23 -15.62
N VAL A 46 3.82 -8.53 -14.43
CA VAL A 46 3.40 -9.88 -14.04
C VAL A 46 2.29 -10.39 -14.96
N GLU A 47 1.30 -9.55 -15.28
CA GLU A 47 0.24 -9.88 -16.23
C GLU A 47 0.80 -10.16 -17.64
N SER A 48 1.75 -9.33 -18.10
CA SER A 48 2.37 -9.47 -19.43
C SER A 48 3.24 -10.73 -19.57
N CYS A 49 3.81 -11.24 -18.47
CA CYS A 49 4.59 -12.48 -18.46
C CYS A 49 3.72 -13.74 -18.58
N GLY A 50 2.38 -13.61 -18.63
CA GLY A 50 1.47 -14.74 -18.84
C GLY A 50 1.39 -15.71 -17.65
N GLU A 51 2.01 -15.37 -16.52
CA GLU A 51 2.04 -16.23 -15.36
C GLU A 51 0.72 -16.08 -14.58
N GLN A 52 -0.34 -16.73 -15.06
CA GLN A 52 -1.63 -16.87 -14.37
C GLN A 52 -1.52 -17.44 -12.93
N PHE A 53 -0.35 -17.95 -12.55
CA PHE A 53 -0.03 -18.37 -11.20
C PHE A 53 0.17 -17.20 -10.21
N PHE A 54 0.66 -16.05 -10.68
CA PHE A 54 0.94 -14.92 -9.78
C PHE A 54 -0.29 -14.07 -9.46
N SER A 55 -1.29 -14.03 -10.34
CA SER A 55 -2.56 -13.36 -10.04
C SER A 55 -3.26 -13.96 -8.82
N LYS A 56 -3.06 -15.26 -8.53
CA LYS A 56 -3.52 -15.89 -7.28
C LYS A 56 -2.65 -15.60 -6.05
N GLN A 57 -1.42 -15.10 -6.23
CA GLN A 57 -0.49 -14.76 -5.15
C GLN A 57 -0.44 -13.26 -4.83
N LEU A 58 -1.05 -12.42 -5.67
CA LEU A 58 -1.13 -10.99 -5.46
C LEU A 58 -2.19 -10.67 -4.38
N LYS A 59 -1.71 -10.41 -3.16
CA LYS A 59 -2.55 -10.06 -2.00
C LYS A 59 -3.27 -8.72 -2.16
N TYR A 60 -2.67 -7.79 -2.92
CA TYR A 60 -3.16 -6.42 -3.05
C TYR A 60 -3.56 -6.11 -4.49
N THR A 61 -4.73 -5.48 -4.64
CA THR A 61 -5.04 -4.70 -5.83
C THR A 61 -4.53 -3.27 -5.62
N LYS A 62 -4.55 -2.45 -6.66
CA LYS A 62 -4.22 -1.02 -6.52
C LYS A 62 -5.08 -0.36 -5.44
N GLU A 63 -6.39 -0.58 -5.50
CA GLU A 63 -7.38 0.01 -4.60
C GLU A 63 -7.19 -0.49 -3.17
N SER A 64 -6.92 -1.79 -2.99
CA SER A 64 -6.70 -2.32 -1.65
C SER A 64 -5.37 -1.86 -1.05
N LEU A 65 -4.34 -1.63 -1.87
CA LEU A 65 -3.08 -1.02 -1.42
C LEU A 65 -3.31 0.42 -0.97
N GLU A 66 -4.02 1.23 -1.78
CA GLU A 66 -4.37 2.62 -1.45
C GLU A 66 -5.18 2.71 -0.16
N ALA A 67 -6.17 1.83 0.01
CA ALA A 67 -6.99 1.78 1.22
C ALA A 67 -6.18 1.37 2.48
N ASN A 68 -5.15 0.54 2.34
CA ASN A 68 -4.25 0.23 3.46
C ASN A 68 -3.40 1.45 3.84
N ILE A 69 -2.93 2.23 2.86
CA ILE A 69 -2.17 3.47 3.11
C ILE A 69 -3.07 4.52 3.78
N ASP A 70 -4.33 4.65 3.35
CA ASP A 70 -5.26 5.60 3.98
C ASP A 70 -5.49 5.30 5.47
N ARG A 71 -5.43 4.04 5.87
CA ARG A 71 -5.59 3.62 7.27
C ARG A 71 -4.34 3.85 8.12
N LEU A 72 -3.22 4.27 7.53
CA LEU A 72 -2.02 4.61 8.27
C LEU A 72 -2.24 5.89 9.08
N PHE A 73 -1.61 5.92 10.25
CA PHE A 73 -1.59 7.06 11.15
C PHE A 73 -2.97 7.50 11.65
N ASP A 74 -3.98 6.63 11.58
CA ASP A 74 -5.30 6.88 12.14
C ASP A 74 -5.29 6.64 13.65
N ALA A 75 -5.75 7.63 14.42
CA ALA A 75 -5.92 7.51 15.87
C ALA A 75 -7.12 6.62 16.25
N SER A 76 -8.00 6.38 15.28
CA SER A 76 -9.25 5.63 15.44
C SER A 76 -8.95 4.13 15.28
N SER A 77 -8.39 3.51 16.32
CA SER A 77 -8.29 2.05 16.40
C SER A 77 -9.65 1.41 16.66
#